data_AF-A0AAN7SSB3-F1
#
_entry.id   AF-A0AAN7SSB3-F1
#
_cell.length_a   1.000
_cell.length_b   1.000
_cell.length_c   1.000
_cell.angle_alpha   90.00
_cell.angle_beta   90.00
_cell.angle_gamma   90.00
#
_symmetry.space_group_name_H-M   'P 1'
#
loop_
_entity.id
_entity.type
_entity.pdbx_description
1 polymer ?
#
loop_
_entity_poly.entity_id
_entity_poly.type
_entity_poly.pdbx_seq_one_letter_code
_entity_poly.pdbx_strand_id
1 'polypeptide(L)'
;MASTSTGVSVVTRNKTNIWLIGQSLPKLNPTKLPSISKVLRLFFYYKNEERKTILVSATVTACEVIGLWEKASVPIRLKKHVFSKIKKHFKEWQNLQKNKENKKKRSEAIKNKEQDWQQKLEDLFDIAHCDALSIMTVEEGKQFLLGQRKKGRQGVIGSVDRNILMKWKKKKDVLKNCANVKAKIYQL
;
A
#
# COMPACT_ATOMS: atom_id res chain seq x y z
N MET A 1 10.68 45.00 -7.42
CA MET A 1 10.06 43.87 -6.70
C MET A 1 9.66 42.82 -7.72
N ALA A 2 10.54 41.85 -7.98
CA ALA A 2 10.28 40.79 -8.95
C ALA A 2 9.45 39.68 -8.28
N SER A 3 8.16 39.61 -8.61
CA SER A 3 7.29 38.51 -8.19
C SER A 3 7.60 37.29 -9.04
N THR A 4 8.31 36.31 -8.46
CA THR A 4 8.50 34.99 -9.05
C THR A 4 7.20 34.19 -8.93
N SER A 5 6.37 34.28 -9.98
CA SER A 5 5.23 33.38 -10.20
C SER A 5 5.76 31.95 -10.36
N THR A 6 5.74 31.18 -9.27
CA THR A 6 6.04 29.74 -9.31
C THR A 6 4.87 29.06 -10.01
N GLY A 7 5.07 28.71 -11.29
CA GLY A 7 4.06 28.02 -12.10
C GLY A 7 3.74 26.65 -11.52
N VAL A 8 2.68 26.57 -10.71
CA VAL A 8 2.04 25.30 -10.37
C VAL A 8 1.41 24.79 -11.66
N SER A 9 2.06 23.81 -12.30
CA SER A 9 1.53 23.17 -13.50
C SER A 9 0.15 22.59 -13.19
N VAL A 10 -0.90 23.15 -13.79
CA VAL A 10 -2.27 22.67 -13.61
C VAL A 10 -2.39 21.31 -14.28
N VAL A 11 -2.24 20.25 -13.49
CA VAL A 11 -2.45 18.87 -13.95
C VAL A 11 -3.95 18.68 -14.17
N THR A 12 -4.37 18.60 -15.43
CA THR A 12 -5.76 18.42 -15.81
C THR A 12 -6.23 17.01 -15.41
N ARG A 13 -7.42 16.88 -14.79
CA ARG A 13 -8.00 15.61 -14.29
C ARG A 13 -7.99 14.43 -15.27
N ASN A 14 -7.88 14.68 -16.58
CA ASN A 14 -7.79 13.64 -17.61
C ASN A 14 -6.40 13.00 -17.73
N LYS A 15 -5.31 13.69 -17.37
CA LYS A 15 -3.94 13.19 -17.53
C LYS A 15 -3.57 12.14 -16.48
N THR A 16 -4.19 12.20 -15.31
CA THR A 16 -3.93 11.33 -14.14
C THR A 16 -4.89 10.15 -14.02
N ASN A 17 -5.87 10.05 -14.92
CA ASN A 17 -6.85 8.98 -14.88
C ASN A 17 -6.25 7.67 -15.43
N ILE A 18 -6.16 6.65 -14.59
CA ILE A 18 -5.69 5.32 -14.97
C ILE A 18 -6.90 4.43 -15.28
N TRP A 19 -6.89 3.79 -16.44
CA TRP A 19 -7.98 2.92 -16.89
C TRP A 19 -8.30 1.82 -15.85
N LEU A 20 -9.59 1.63 -15.56
CA LEU A 20 -10.19 0.78 -14.51
C LEU A 20 -9.88 1.13 -13.04
N ILE A 21 -8.88 1.96 -12.76
CA ILE A 21 -8.42 2.27 -11.40
C ILE A 21 -8.94 3.63 -10.94
N GLY A 22 -8.99 4.62 -11.84
CA GLY A 22 -9.32 6.01 -11.56
C GLY A 22 -8.08 6.89 -11.37
N GLN A 23 -8.24 7.99 -10.64
CA GLN A 23 -7.18 8.98 -10.43
C GLN A 23 -6.02 8.44 -9.58
N SER A 24 -4.79 8.77 -9.96
CA SER A 24 -3.60 8.58 -9.12
C SER A 24 -3.74 9.30 -7.78
N LEU A 25 -3.00 8.81 -6.78
CA LEU A 25 -3.10 9.28 -5.41
C LEU A 25 -1.70 9.55 -4.86
N PRO A 26 -1.32 10.79 -4.52
CA PRO A 26 0.03 11.10 -4.05
C PRO A 26 0.36 10.52 -2.67
N LYS A 27 -0.65 10.25 -1.84
CA LYS A 27 -0.47 9.81 -0.45
C LYS A 27 -1.64 8.98 0.05
N LEU A 28 -1.35 7.96 0.85
CA LEU A 28 -2.39 7.15 1.50
C LEU A 28 -2.99 7.86 2.73
N ASN A 29 -4.29 7.63 2.94
CA ASN A 29 -4.98 8.10 4.14
C ASN A 29 -4.52 7.29 5.36
N PRO A 30 -4.05 7.93 6.46
CA PRO A 30 -3.55 7.24 7.64
C PRO A 30 -4.63 6.60 8.53
N THR A 31 -5.93 6.79 8.27
CA THR A 31 -7.00 6.32 9.17
C THR A 31 -7.48 4.90 8.90
N LYS A 32 -7.16 4.30 7.75
CA LYS A 32 -7.60 2.94 7.38
C LYS A 32 -6.51 2.19 6.65
N LEU A 33 -6.55 0.86 6.72
CA LEU A 33 -5.67 0.04 5.89
C LEU A 33 -6.04 0.22 4.40
N PRO A 34 -5.04 0.31 3.51
CA PRO A 34 -5.28 0.63 2.11
C PRO A 34 -5.95 -0.55 1.38
N SER A 35 -6.89 -0.24 0.48
CA SER A 35 -7.39 -1.21 -0.50
C SER A 35 -6.41 -1.39 -1.65
N ILE A 36 -6.60 -2.45 -2.43
CA ILE A 36 -5.81 -2.68 -3.65
C ILE A 36 -5.87 -1.45 -4.58
N SER A 37 -7.04 -0.84 -4.73
CA SER A 37 -7.25 0.42 -5.47
C SER A 37 -6.30 1.52 -5.01
N LYS A 38 -6.28 1.82 -3.70
CA LYS A 38 -5.44 2.90 -3.14
C LYS A 38 -3.96 2.62 -3.33
N VAL A 39 -3.52 1.38 -3.14
CA VAL A 39 -2.13 0.97 -3.35
C VAL A 39 -1.72 1.15 -4.82
N LEU A 40 -2.57 0.75 -5.76
CA LEU A 40 -2.28 0.91 -7.19
C LEU A 40 -2.27 2.39 -7.60
N ARG A 41 -3.21 3.21 -7.10
CA ARG A 41 -3.23 4.66 -7.36
C ARG A 41 -1.96 5.35 -6.88
N LEU A 42 -1.44 4.96 -5.72
CA LEU A 42 -0.14 5.44 -5.22
C LEU A 42 1.02 4.97 -6.10
N PHE A 43 1.01 3.69 -6.49
CA PHE A 43 2.02 3.16 -7.40
C PHE A 43 2.06 3.92 -8.73
N PHE A 44 0.90 4.24 -9.30
CA PHE A 44 0.81 4.99 -10.55
C PHE A 44 1.17 6.47 -10.40
N TYR A 45 0.94 7.08 -9.23
CA TYR A 45 1.49 8.40 -8.94
C TYR A 45 3.02 8.40 -9.11
N TYR A 46 3.72 7.47 -8.45
CA TYR A 46 5.17 7.38 -8.59
C TYR A 46 5.64 7.02 -10.00
N LYS A 47 4.90 6.15 -10.68
CA LYS A 47 5.29 5.68 -12.01
C LYS A 47 5.03 6.74 -13.09
N ASN A 48 3.88 7.41 -13.06
CA ASN A 48 3.42 8.28 -14.16
C ASN A 48 3.73 9.75 -13.91
N GLU A 49 3.54 10.25 -12.68
CA GLU A 49 3.74 11.66 -12.35
C GLU A 49 5.19 11.93 -11.96
N GLU A 50 5.74 11.12 -11.06
CA GLU A 50 7.13 11.22 -10.61
C GLU A 50 8.12 10.52 -11.57
N ARG A 51 7.61 9.90 -12.66
CA ARG A 51 8.38 9.23 -13.72
C ARG A 51 9.42 8.22 -13.22
N LYS A 52 9.16 7.59 -12.07
CA LYS A 52 10.05 6.58 -11.49
C LYS A 52 9.93 5.25 -12.23
N THR A 53 10.99 4.45 -12.20
CA THR A 53 10.96 3.08 -12.77
C THR A 53 9.91 2.23 -12.06
N ILE A 54 9.46 1.15 -12.70
CA ILE A 54 8.50 0.20 -12.09
C ILE A 54 9.03 -0.34 -10.76
N LEU A 55 10.33 -0.64 -10.70
CA LEU A 55 10.97 -1.14 -9.49
C LEU A 55 10.92 -0.10 -8.37
N VAL A 56 11.38 1.12 -8.63
CA VAL A 56 11.42 2.19 -7.63
C VAL A 56 10.01 2.57 -7.19
N SER A 57 9.05 2.66 -8.12
CA SER A 57 7.65 2.94 -7.81
C SER A 57 7.06 1.89 -6.88
N ALA A 58 7.32 0.61 -7.13
CA ALA A 58 6.89 -0.48 -6.26
C ALA A 58 7.56 -0.41 -4.88
N THR A 59 8.85 -0.02 -4.81
CA THR A 59 9.59 0.19 -3.56
C THR A 59 8.99 1.26 -2.68
N VAL A 60 8.79 2.46 -3.23
CA VAL A 60 8.26 3.56 -2.43
C VAL A 60 6.83 3.24 -1.99
N THR A 61 6.00 2.68 -2.88
CA THR A 61 4.64 2.23 -2.55
C THR A 61 4.63 1.19 -1.44
N ALA A 62 5.50 0.18 -1.51
CA ALA A 62 5.59 -0.86 -0.47
C ALA A 62 5.98 -0.27 0.88
N CYS A 63 6.95 0.66 0.91
CA CYS A 63 7.36 1.35 2.14
C CYS A 63 6.22 2.14 2.77
N GLU A 64 5.42 2.88 1.98
CA GLU A 64 4.26 3.62 2.49
C GLU A 64 3.19 2.69 3.06
N VAL A 65 2.86 1.62 2.33
CA VAL A 65 1.89 0.62 2.78
C VAL A 65 2.37 -0.02 4.07
N ILE A 66 3.62 -0.47 4.15
CA ILE A 66 4.19 -1.04 5.37
C ILE A 66 4.09 -0.05 6.54
N GLY A 67 4.42 1.23 6.33
CA GLY A 67 4.31 2.25 7.36
C GLY A 67 2.89 2.47 7.90
N LEU A 68 1.86 2.23 7.09
CA LEU A 68 0.46 2.25 7.56
C LEU A 68 0.10 1.00 8.37
N TRP A 69 0.54 -0.17 7.92
CA TRP A 69 0.28 -1.42 8.64
C TRP A 69 1.03 -1.47 9.98
N GLU A 70 2.24 -0.93 10.04
CA GLU A 70 2.99 -0.74 11.28
C GLU A 70 2.24 0.19 12.26
N LYS A 71 1.60 1.26 11.75
CA LYS A 71 0.77 2.15 12.59
C LYS A 71 -0.45 1.46 13.18
N ALA A 72 -1.02 0.47 12.48
CA ALA A 72 -2.11 -0.34 12.98
C ALA A 72 -1.65 -1.47 13.92
N SER A 73 -0.34 -1.54 14.25
CA SER A 73 0.27 -2.58 15.08
C SER A 73 -0.03 -4.01 14.61
N VAL A 74 -0.28 -4.20 13.31
CA VAL A 74 -0.58 -5.53 12.75
C VAL A 74 0.74 -6.19 12.29
N PRO A 75 1.03 -7.43 12.72
CA PRO A 75 2.17 -8.19 12.22
C PRO A 75 2.07 -8.36 10.70
N ILE A 76 3.12 -8.00 9.97
CA ILE A 76 3.18 -8.09 8.50
C ILE A 76 4.11 -9.21 8.03
N ARG A 77 3.91 -9.65 6.78
CA ARG A 77 4.85 -10.53 6.07
C ARG A 77 6.15 -9.80 5.73
N LEU A 78 7.17 -10.57 5.35
CA LEU A 78 8.44 -10.01 4.85
C LEU A 78 8.18 -9.03 3.71
N LYS A 79 8.93 -7.92 3.70
CA LYS A 79 8.79 -6.84 2.72
C LYS A 79 8.71 -7.38 1.29
N LYS A 80 9.58 -8.34 0.92
CA LYS A 80 9.60 -8.99 -0.40
C LYS A 80 8.23 -9.50 -0.88
N HIS A 81 7.37 -9.98 0.02
CA HIS A 81 6.02 -10.44 -0.33
C HIS A 81 5.08 -9.27 -0.63
N VAL A 82 5.23 -8.13 0.07
CA VAL A 82 4.51 -6.89 -0.24
C VAL A 82 4.84 -6.43 -1.66
N PHE A 83 6.13 -6.41 -2.01
CA PHE A 83 6.59 -6.11 -3.37
C PHE A 83 6.01 -7.03 -4.43
N SER A 84 6.10 -8.34 -4.20
CA SER A 84 5.55 -9.33 -5.13
C SER A 84 4.05 -9.16 -5.33
N LYS A 85 3.31 -8.79 -4.26
CA LYS A 85 1.87 -8.54 -4.34
C LYS A 85 1.54 -7.29 -5.16
N ILE A 86 2.28 -6.19 -5.00
CA ILE A 86 2.12 -4.98 -5.83
C ILE A 86 2.39 -5.32 -7.31
N LYS A 87 3.52 -5.99 -7.59
CA LYS A 87 3.88 -6.40 -8.96
C LYS A 87 2.84 -7.32 -9.59
N LYS A 88 2.25 -8.24 -8.80
CA LYS A 88 1.18 -9.12 -9.26
C LYS A 88 -0.03 -8.33 -9.74
N HIS A 89 -0.55 -7.42 -8.93
CA HIS A 89 -1.71 -6.60 -9.33
C HIS A 89 -1.41 -5.66 -10.49
N PHE A 90 -0.19 -5.12 -10.55
CA PHE A 90 0.24 -4.34 -11.72
C PHE A 90 0.26 -5.20 -13.00
N LYS A 91 0.79 -6.43 -12.94
CA LYS A 91 0.80 -7.36 -14.08
C LYS A 91 -0.61 -7.78 -14.50
N GLU A 92 -1.49 -8.05 -13.54
CA GLU A 92 -2.92 -8.31 -13.80
C GLU A 92 -3.56 -7.16 -14.59
N TRP A 93 -3.34 -5.92 -14.13
CA TRP A 93 -3.82 -4.72 -14.83
C TRP A 93 -3.22 -4.57 -16.23
N GLN A 94 -1.91 -4.80 -16.41
CA GLN A 94 -1.26 -4.74 -17.73
C GLN A 94 -1.86 -5.76 -18.70
N ASN A 95 -2.18 -6.96 -18.22
CA ASN A 95 -2.80 -8.00 -19.05
C ASN A 95 -4.22 -7.60 -19.46
N LEU A 96 -5.00 -7.00 -18.56
CA LEU A 96 -6.33 -6.45 -18.89
C LEU A 96 -6.21 -5.33 -19.93
N GLN A 97 -5.21 -4.46 -19.79
CA GLN A 97 -4.99 -3.36 -20.75
C GLN A 97 -4.66 -3.87 -22.15
N LYS A 98 -3.81 -4.90 -22.28
CA LYS A 98 -3.51 -5.54 -23.57
C LYS A 98 -4.76 -6.14 -24.22
N ASN A 99 -5.63 -6.73 -23.41
CA ASN A 99 -6.88 -7.32 -23.89
C ASN A 99 -7.87 -6.25 -24.37
N LYS A 100 -7.89 -5.06 -23.76
CA LYS A 100 -8.71 -3.91 -24.19
C LYS A 100 -8.39 -3.46 -25.61
N GLU A 101 -7.10 -3.45 -25.99
CA GLU A 101 -6.64 -2.98 -27.29
C GLU A 101 -7.02 -3.96 -28.43
N ASN A 102 -7.27 -5.22 -28.10
CA ASN A 102 -7.66 -6.25 -29.06
C ASN A 102 -9.17 -6.23 -29.36
N LYS A 103 -9.62 -5.24 -30.14
CA LYS A 103 -11.04 -4.99 -30.49
C LYS A 103 -11.77 -6.21 -31.09
N LYS A 104 -11.06 -7.12 -31.79
CA LYS A 104 -11.64 -8.31 -32.42
C LYS A 104 -12.04 -9.41 -31.42
N LYS A 105 -11.52 -9.37 -30.19
CA LYS A 105 -11.70 -10.41 -29.15
C LYS A 105 -12.42 -9.93 -27.91
N ARG A 106 -13.16 -8.79 -27.95
CA ARG A 106 -13.90 -8.27 -26.78
C ARG A 106 -15.12 -9.13 -26.44
N SER A 107 -14.86 -10.36 -26.04
CA SER A 107 -15.85 -11.33 -25.61
C SER A 107 -16.39 -10.97 -24.23
N GLU A 108 -17.56 -11.51 -23.92
CA GLU A 108 -18.18 -11.35 -22.61
C GLU A 108 -17.26 -11.84 -21.47
N ALA A 109 -16.47 -12.87 -21.74
CA ALA A 109 -15.46 -13.36 -20.80
C ALA A 109 -14.39 -12.31 -20.42
N ILE A 110 -14.02 -11.40 -21.33
CA ILE A 110 -13.07 -10.31 -21.01
C ILE A 110 -13.76 -9.25 -20.14
N LYS A 111 -15.00 -8.88 -20.47
CA LYS A 111 -15.77 -7.92 -19.67
C LYS A 111 -16.00 -8.43 -18.24
N ASN A 112 -16.35 -9.71 -18.09
CA ASN A 112 -16.52 -10.35 -16.79
C ASN A 112 -15.20 -10.31 -15.99
N LYS A 113 -14.05 -10.58 -16.63
CA LYS A 113 -12.74 -10.44 -15.98
C LYS A 113 -12.42 -9.01 -15.56
N GLU A 114 -12.78 -8.01 -16.37
CA GLU A 114 -12.62 -6.59 -16.02
C GLU A 114 -13.48 -6.24 -14.79
N GLN A 115 -14.75 -6.65 -14.78
CA GLN A 115 -15.66 -6.43 -13.66
C GLN A 115 -15.20 -7.14 -12.38
N ASP A 116 -14.84 -8.41 -12.46
CA ASP A 116 -14.30 -9.19 -11.33
C ASP A 116 -13.05 -8.52 -10.75
N TRP A 117 -12.19 -7.98 -11.61
CA TRP A 117 -11.00 -7.27 -11.18
C TRP A 117 -11.33 -5.94 -10.51
N GLN A 118 -12.29 -5.18 -11.06
CA GLN A 118 -12.78 -3.93 -10.44
C GLN A 118 -13.42 -4.17 -9.07
N GLN A 119 -14.19 -5.25 -8.90
CA GLN A 119 -14.77 -5.59 -7.61
C GLN A 119 -13.70 -5.93 -6.56
N LYS A 120 -12.58 -6.55 -6.98
CA LYS A 120 -11.43 -6.83 -6.10
C LYS A 120 -10.67 -5.57 -5.70
N LEU A 121 -10.76 -4.47 -6.46
CA LEU A 121 -10.01 -3.25 -6.14
C LEU A 121 -10.39 -2.66 -4.78
N GLU A 122 -11.63 -2.86 -4.33
CA GLU A 122 -12.09 -2.37 -3.03
C GLU A 122 -11.73 -3.28 -1.85
N ASP A 123 -11.23 -4.49 -2.13
CA ASP A 123 -10.79 -5.41 -1.11
C ASP A 123 -9.48 -4.92 -0.46
N LEU A 124 -9.25 -5.39 0.76
CA LEU A 124 -8.06 -5.06 1.55
C LEU A 124 -6.79 -5.49 0.82
N PHE A 125 -5.79 -4.60 0.74
CA PHE A 125 -4.45 -4.98 0.34
C PHE A 125 -3.76 -5.71 1.51
N ASP A 126 -4.19 -6.94 1.78
CA ASP A 126 -3.80 -7.68 2.99
C ASP A 126 -2.32 -8.09 2.93
N ILE A 127 -1.50 -7.54 3.83
CA ILE A 127 -0.10 -7.93 4.00
C ILE A 127 0.19 -8.50 5.39
N ALA A 128 -0.87 -8.83 6.14
CA ALA A 128 -0.74 -9.44 7.45
C ALA A 128 0.04 -10.76 7.37
N HIS A 129 0.80 -11.03 8.43
CA HIS A 129 1.37 -12.35 8.68
C HIS A 129 0.26 -13.42 8.68
N CYS A 130 0.57 -14.66 8.26
CA CYS A 130 -0.40 -15.76 8.31
C CYS A 130 -0.98 -15.93 9.71
N ASP A 131 -0.11 -15.87 10.71
CA ASP A 131 -0.47 -16.02 12.12
C ASP A 131 -0.71 -14.67 12.82
N ALA A 132 -1.02 -13.60 12.06
CA ALA A 132 -1.18 -12.26 12.65
C ALA A 132 -2.22 -12.25 13.79
N LEU A 133 -3.33 -12.96 13.65
CA LEU A 133 -4.37 -13.05 14.68
C LEU A 133 -3.90 -13.79 15.94
N SER A 134 -2.99 -14.75 15.80
CA SER A 134 -2.43 -15.51 16.93
C SER A 134 -1.32 -14.73 17.63
N ILE A 135 -0.53 -13.97 16.88
CA ILE A 135 0.57 -13.14 17.40
C ILE A 135 0.04 -11.90 18.12
N MET A 136 -1.07 -11.34 17.65
CA MET A 136 -1.69 -10.17 18.29
C MET A 136 -2.27 -10.56 19.65
N THR A 137 -1.90 -9.84 20.70
CA THR A 137 -2.44 -10.07 22.05
C THR A 137 -3.68 -9.23 22.33
N VAL A 138 -3.79 -8.06 21.69
CA VAL A 138 -4.88 -7.10 21.90
C VAL A 138 -6.08 -7.50 21.04
N GLU A 139 -7.22 -7.78 21.68
CA GLU A 139 -8.43 -8.26 21.02
C GLU A 139 -9.04 -7.21 20.09
N GLU A 140 -9.03 -5.93 20.50
CA GLU A 140 -9.51 -4.81 19.68
C GLU A 140 -8.74 -4.72 18.35
N GLY A 141 -7.43 -5.00 18.38
CA GLY A 141 -6.61 -5.05 17.18
C GLY A 141 -6.97 -6.22 16.25
N LYS A 142 -7.31 -7.38 16.81
CA LYS A 142 -7.80 -8.53 16.03
C LYS A 142 -9.15 -8.21 15.38
N GLN A 143 -10.08 -7.65 16.14
CA GLN A 143 -11.40 -7.24 15.64
C GLN A 143 -11.27 -6.16 14.56
N PHE A 144 -10.33 -5.21 14.73
CA PHE A 144 -10.00 -4.24 13.68
C PHE A 144 -9.52 -4.94 12.39
N LEU A 145 -8.55 -5.86 12.47
CA LEU A 145 -8.06 -6.57 11.29
C LEU A 145 -9.17 -7.38 10.60
N LEU A 146 -10.01 -8.08 11.38
CA LEU A 146 -11.16 -8.81 10.87
C LEU A 146 -12.18 -7.89 10.19
N GLY A 147 -12.49 -6.73 10.79
CA GLY A 147 -13.36 -5.71 10.22
C GLY A 147 -12.83 -5.13 8.91
N GLN A 148 -11.50 -4.95 8.80
CA GLN A 148 -10.85 -4.51 7.57
C GLN A 148 -10.87 -5.59 6.47
N ARG A 149 -10.90 -6.89 6.82
CA ARG A 149 -10.98 -8.00 5.85
C ARG A 149 -12.39 -8.21 5.28
N LYS A 150 -13.45 -7.78 6.00
CA LYS A 150 -14.84 -7.86 5.53
C LYS A 150 -15.07 -6.91 4.34
N LYS A 151 -16.04 -7.26 3.48
CA LYS A 151 -16.55 -6.35 2.45
C LYS A 151 -16.98 -5.03 3.11
N GLY A 152 -16.60 -3.90 2.51
CA GLY A 152 -16.86 -2.56 3.06
C GLY A 152 -15.81 -2.03 4.05
N ARG A 153 -14.83 -2.84 4.48
CA ARG A 153 -13.65 -2.44 5.27
C ARG A 153 -14.00 -1.55 6.48
N GLN A 154 -14.69 -2.15 7.44
CA GLN A 154 -15.16 -1.50 8.66
C GLN A 154 -14.03 -1.26 9.66
N GLY A 155 -14.09 -0.15 10.39
CA GLY A 155 -13.09 0.25 11.38
C GLY A 155 -12.10 1.30 10.86
N VAL A 156 -11.44 1.97 11.82
CA VAL A 156 -10.40 2.99 11.61
C VAL A 156 -9.25 2.73 12.60
N ILE A 157 -8.03 3.11 12.23
CA ILE A 157 -6.84 3.05 13.09
C ILE A 157 -7.06 4.01 14.26
N GLY A 158 -6.97 3.49 15.49
CA GLY A 158 -7.34 4.20 16.70
C GLY A 158 -6.18 4.91 17.42
N SER A 159 -6.49 5.63 18.49
CA SER A 159 -5.50 6.33 19.33
C SER A 159 -4.62 5.37 20.15
N VAL A 160 -5.18 4.24 20.59
CA VAL A 160 -4.49 3.21 21.39
C VAL A 160 -3.29 2.65 20.64
N ASP A 161 -3.42 2.48 19.31
CA ASP A 161 -2.35 2.00 18.44
C ASP A 161 -1.12 2.93 18.44
N ARG A 162 -1.31 4.24 18.61
CA ARG A 162 -0.21 5.22 18.67
C ARG A 162 0.68 5.01 19.89
N ASN A 163 0.08 4.74 21.06
CA ASN A 163 0.82 4.50 22.30
C ASN A 163 1.58 3.17 22.26
N ILE A 164 0.96 2.13 21.70
CA ILE A 164 1.60 0.84 21.45
C ILE A 164 2.79 1.02 20.50
N LEU A 165 2.60 1.71 19.37
CA LEU A 165 3.65 2.00 18.40
C LEU A 165 4.85 2.74 19.02
N MET A 166 4.60 3.72 19.91
CA MET A 166 5.68 4.41 20.62
C MET A 166 6.48 3.47 21.52
N LYS A 167 5.81 2.55 22.24
CA LYS A 167 6.49 1.53 23.07
C LYS A 167 7.38 0.61 22.22
N TRP A 168 6.88 0.13 21.08
CA TRP A 168 7.65 -0.72 20.16
C TRP A 168 8.83 0.01 19.52
N LYS A 169 8.66 1.27 19.11
CA LYS A 169 9.77 2.10 18.60
C LYS A 169 10.88 2.25 19.63
N LYS A 170 10.53 2.66 20.86
CA LYS A 170 11.50 2.73 21.97
C LYS A 170 12.23 1.40 22.18
N LYS A 171 11.50 0.28 22.20
CA LYS A 171 12.10 -1.05 22.35
C LYS A 171 13.04 -1.41 21.20
N LYS A 172 12.67 -1.10 19.96
CA LYS A 172 13.48 -1.35 18.76
C LYS A 172 14.75 -0.49 18.72
N ASP A 173 14.67 0.75 19.18
CA ASP A 173 15.82 1.65 19.28
C ASP A 173 16.79 1.18 20.37
N VAL A 174 16.27 0.73 21.52
CA VAL A 174 17.08 0.08 22.58
C VAL A 174 17.78 -1.17 22.06
N LEU A 175 17.07 -2.04 21.32
CA LEU A 175 17.63 -3.26 20.72
C LEU A 175 18.73 -2.94 19.69
N LYS A 176 18.53 -1.93 18.84
CA LYS A 176 19.54 -1.47 17.87
C LYS A 176 20.77 -0.89 18.59
N ASN A 177 20.57 -0.09 19.62
CA ASN A 177 21.68 0.48 20.40
C ASN A 177 22.47 -0.63 21.11
N CYS A 178 21.79 -1.60 21.72
CA CYS A 178 22.44 -2.74 22.36
C CYS A 178 23.21 -3.61 21.36
N ALA A 179 22.66 -3.83 20.15
CA ALA A 179 23.35 -4.55 19.07
C ALA A 179 24.60 -3.79 18.57
N ASN A 180 24.52 -2.46 18.43
CA ASN A 180 25.66 -1.63 18.05
C ASN A 180 26.75 -1.63 19.13
N VAL A 181 26.37 -1.56 20.41
CA VAL A 181 27.32 -1.65 21.53
C VAL A 181 28.01 -3.01 21.54
N LYS A 182 27.26 -4.11 21.38
CA LYS A 182 27.84 -5.46 21.25
C LYS A 182 28.81 -5.56 20.07
N ALA A 183 28.42 -5.10 18.89
CA ALA A 183 29.29 -5.12 17.70
C ALA A 183 30.61 -4.36 17.91
N LYS A 184 30.59 -3.29 18.71
CA LYS A 184 31.78 -2.49 19.04
C LYS A 184 32.70 -3.16 20.08
N ILE A 185 32.14 -3.99 20.96
CA ILE A 185 32.90 -4.76 21.96
C ILE A 185 33.63 -5.95 21.30
N TYR A 186 33.03 -6.61 20.31
CA TYR A 186 33.62 -7.76 19.61
C TYR A 186 34.57 -7.40 18.45
N GLN A 187 34.94 -6.12 18.31
CA GLN A 187 35.95 -5.65 17.33
C GLN A 187 37.23 -5.11 18.01
N LEU A 188 37.38 -5.35 19.32
CA LEU A 188 38.61 -5.16 20.11
C LEU A 188 39.16 -6.55 20.48
#